data_AF-A0AA42IK78-F1
#
_entry.id   AF-A0AA42IK78-F1
#
_cell.length_a   1.000
_cell.length_b   1.000
_cell.length_c   1.000
_cell.angle_alpha   90.00
_cell.angle_beta   90.00
_cell.angle_gamma   90.00
#
_symmetry.space_group_name_H-M   'P 1'
#
loop_
_entity.id
_entity.type
_entity.pdbx_description
1 polymer ?
#
loop_
_entity_poly.entity_id
_entity_poly.type
_entity_poly.pdbx_seq_one_letter_code
_entity_poly.pdbx_strand_id
1 'polypeptide(L)'
;MRLGKSKEVSVDEENPYWMSFSDIMSALLVIFILASVILILQLMEIQKELKERQVQFEQELVELKKAEQVRRTILDEAVEALRERGIKVEVSENHTVLSIPNDLLGFDTGAYDIHAAYQARALEIGKVINEVISREDRVEFLDTIFIEGHTDNRPLQGFMGKGNWGLSTFRAISLWQFWGSALSPDEQLARLKNKDGKPLFSVSGYGETRPVLVDQQTEDDFKRNRRIDIRFTIRRPDSAQYEQVRERLEEVKP
;
A
#
# COMPACT_ATOMS: atom_id res chain seq x y z
N MET A 1 27.36 -106.54 12.58
CA MET A 1 27.34 -105.61 11.43
C MET A 1 26.78 -104.29 11.92
N ARG A 2 27.55 -103.20 11.77
CA ARG A 2 27.15 -101.81 12.09
C ARG A 2 25.92 -101.40 11.27
N LEU A 3 25.06 -100.54 11.82
CA LEU A 3 24.52 -99.35 11.15
C LEU A 3 23.77 -98.49 12.18
N GLY A 4 24.23 -97.25 12.37
CA GLY A 4 23.57 -96.25 13.19
C GLY A 4 22.61 -95.38 12.37
N LYS A 5 21.67 -94.75 13.07
CA LYS A 5 20.88 -93.55 12.74
C LYS A 5 19.83 -93.41 13.87
N SER A 6 19.47 -92.25 14.39
CA SER A 6 19.92 -90.87 14.24
C SER A 6 19.42 -90.19 15.52
N LYS A 7 20.28 -89.42 16.18
CA LYS A 7 19.87 -88.60 17.33
C LYS A 7 18.98 -87.49 16.77
N GLU A 8 17.66 -87.60 16.92
CA GLU A 8 16.78 -86.47 16.70
C GLU A 8 17.12 -85.42 17.75
N VAL A 9 17.69 -84.31 17.28
CA VAL A 9 17.88 -83.11 18.08
C VAL A 9 16.48 -82.51 18.22
N SER A 10 15.86 -82.69 19.39
CA SER A 10 14.74 -81.86 19.81
C SER A 10 15.25 -80.42 19.88
N VAL A 11 14.90 -79.63 18.88
CA VAL A 11 15.12 -78.18 18.92
C VAL A 11 14.24 -77.66 20.06
N ASP A 12 14.88 -77.05 21.07
CA ASP A 12 14.27 -76.55 22.30
C ASP A 12 12.89 -75.90 22.08
N GLU A 13 11.88 -76.45 22.74
CA GLU A 13 10.48 -76.01 22.59
C GLU A 13 10.12 -74.78 23.44
N GLU A 14 11.02 -74.23 24.25
CA GLU A 14 10.81 -72.95 24.93
C GLU A 14 12.11 -72.15 24.99
N ASN A 15 12.42 -71.45 23.90
CA ASN A 15 13.57 -70.54 23.88
C ASN A 15 13.22 -69.28 24.71
N PRO A 16 13.81 -69.07 25.91
CA PRO A 16 13.40 -68.01 26.85
C PRO A 16 13.56 -66.59 26.27
N TYR A 17 14.36 -66.46 25.21
CA TYR A 17 14.57 -65.20 24.50
C TYR A 17 13.30 -64.66 23.81
N TRP A 18 12.31 -65.50 23.49
CA TRP A 18 11.07 -65.04 22.83
C TRP A 18 10.20 -64.16 23.74
N MET A 19 10.15 -64.44 25.04
CA MET A 19 9.43 -63.59 26.00
C MET A 19 10.10 -62.22 26.13
N SER A 20 11.43 -62.18 26.28
CA SER A 20 12.19 -60.92 26.34
C SER A 20 12.12 -60.13 25.02
N PHE A 21 12.10 -60.82 23.88
CA PHE A 21 11.92 -60.19 22.57
C PHE A 21 10.52 -59.57 22.43
N SER A 22 9.46 -60.28 22.86
CA SER A 22 8.10 -59.78 22.87
C SER A 22 7.93 -58.54 23.75
N ASP A 23 8.59 -58.51 24.91
CA ASP A 23 8.54 -57.37 25.84
C ASP A 23 9.25 -56.14 25.25
N ILE A 24 10.44 -56.32 24.66
CA ILE A 24 11.17 -55.25 23.96
C ILE A 24 10.37 -54.70 22.78
N MET A 25 9.76 -55.58 21.99
CA MET A 25 8.92 -55.16 20.85
C MET A 25 7.65 -54.43 21.30
N SER A 26 7.06 -54.85 22.43
CA SER A 26 5.91 -54.16 23.03
C SER A 26 6.29 -52.79 23.56
N ALA A 27 7.44 -52.66 24.24
CA ALA A 27 7.97 -51.38 24.70
C ALA A 27 8.29 -50.43 23.52
N LEU A 28 8.89 -50.96 22.45
CA LEU A 28 9.17 -50.20 21.23
C LEU A 28 7.88 -49.72 20.56
N LEU A 29 6.86 -50.56 20.48
CA LEU A 29 5.54 -50.23 19.93
C LEU A 29 4.86 -49.12 20.74
N VAL A 30 4.94 -49.15 22.07
CA VAL A 30 4.43 -48.07 22.93
C VAL A 30 5.16 -46.74 22.67
N ILE A 31 6.48 -46.76 22.50
CA ILE A 31 7.27 -45.57 22.16
C ILE A 31 6.84 -45.01 20.79
N PHE A 32 6.64 -45.86 19.79
CA PHE A 32 6.17 -45.44 18.47
C PHE A 32 4.75 -44.86 18.52
N ILE A 33 3.85 -45.45 19.30
CA ILE A 33 2.49 -44.91 19.49
C ILE A 33 2.56 -43.53 20.15
N LEU A 34 3.34 -43.37 21.22
CA LEU A 34 3.52 -42.08 21.89
C LEU A 34 4.10 -41.02 20.94
N ALA A 35 5.15 -41.36 20.19
CA ALA A 35 5.74 -40.47 19.19
C ALA A 35 4.73 -40.10 18.09
N SER A 36 3.93 -41.06 17.61
CA SER A 36 2.89 -40.83 16.61
C SER A 36 1.79 -39.92 17.13
N VAL A 37 1.35 -40.10 18.39
CA VAL A 37 0.37 -39.23 19.04
C VAL A 37 0.93 -37.81 19.15
N ILE A 38 2.18 -37.64 19.59
CA ILE A 38 2.82 -36.31 19.66
C ILE A 38 2.88 -35.65 18.29
N LEU A 39 3.29 -36.40 17.25
CA LEU A 39 3.35 -35.88 15.89
C LEU A 39 1.96 -35.46 15.38
N ILE A 40 0.93 -36.27 15.63
CA ILE A 40 -0.45 -35.96 15.25
C ILE A 40 -0.92 -34.68 15.96
N LEU A 41 -0.65 -34.53 17.26
CA LEU A 41 -0.99 -33.32 18.02
C LEU A 41 -0.29 -32.08 17.45
N GLN A 42 1.01 -32.18 17.14
CA GLN A 42 1.77 -31.09 16.50
C GLN A 42 1.20 -30.72 15.13
N LEU A 43 0.87 -31.72 14.30
CA LEU A 43 0.27 -31.49 12.99
C LEU A 43 -1.09 -30.80 13.10
N MET A 44 -1.93 -31.22 14.06
CA MET A 44 -3.22 -30.58 14.32
C MET A 44 -3.07 -29.12 14.73
N GLU A 45 -2.09 -28.80 15.59
CA GLU A 45 -1.83 -27.43 16.04
C GLU A 45 -1.35 -26.55 14.87
N ILE A 46 -0.41 -27.04 14.06
CA ILE A 46 0.08 -26.34 12.86
C ILE A 46 -1.06 -26.13 11.86
N GLN A 47 -1.90 -27.15 11.60
CA GLN A 47 -3.05 -27.03 10.70
C GLN A 47 -4.04 -25.96 11.18
N LYS A 48 -4.31 -25.91 12.50
CA LYS A 48 -5.18 -24.91 13.10
C LYS A 48 -4.61 -23.51 12.91
N GLU A 49 -3.33 -23.32 13.23
CA GLU A 49 -2.65 -22.03 13.09
C GLU A 49 -2.63 -21.56 11.63
N LEU A 50 -2.32 -22.45 10.68
CA LEU A 50 -2.34 -22.13 9.25
C LEU A 50 -3.73 -21.71 8.78
N LYS A 51 -4.78 -22.36 9.28
CA LYS A 51 -6.17 -22.02 8.94
C LYS A 51 -6.57 -20.66 9.51
N GLU A 52 -6.22 -20.37 10.76
CA GLU A 52 -6.47 -19.06 11.38
C GLU A 52 -5.74 -17.94 10.61
N ARG A 53 -4.48 -18.17 10.24
CA ARG A 53 -3.69 -17.24 9.41
C ARG A 53 -4.31 -17.06 8.03
N GLN A 54 -4.81 -18.12 7.39
CA GLN A 54 -5.47 -18.03 6.08
C GLN A 54 -6.74 -17.17 6.13
N VAL A 55 -7.55 -17.33 7.18
CA VAL A 55 -8.77 -16.51 7.37
C VAL A 55 -8.42 -15.03 7.57
N GLN A 56 -7.40 -14.73 8.39
CA GLN A 56 -6.92 -13.35 8.58
C GLN A 56 -6.44 -12.74 7.26
N PHE A 57 -5.65 -13.51 6.50
CA PHE A 57 -5.14 -13.10 5.19
C PHE A 57 -6.26 -12.77 4.19
N GLU A 58 -7.29 -13.62 4.11
CA GLU A 58 -8.44 -13.38 3.24
C GLU A 58 -9.18 -12.09 3.62
N GLN A 59 -9.33 -11.81 4.91
CA GLN A 59 -9.94 -10.57 5.40
C GLN A 59 -9.11 -9.33 5.03
N GLU A 60 -7.79 -9.38 5.19
CA GLU A 60 -6.90 -8.28 4.83
C GLU A 60 -6.93 -7.96 3.33
N LEU A 61 -6.99 -8.99 2.48
CA LEU A 61 -7.12 -8.79 1.03
C LEU A 61 -8.45 -8.14 0.64
N VAL A 62 -9.54 -8.50 1.33
CA VAL A 62 -10.86 -7.87 1.10
C VAL A 62 -10.82 -6.39 1.48
N GLU A 63 -10.26 -6.06 2.63
CA GLU A 63 -10.13 -4.67 3.09
C GLU A 63 -9.22 -3.85 2.15
N LEU A 64 -8.10 -4.41 1.69
CA LEU A 64 -7.21 -3.75 0.73
C LEU A 64 -7.93 -3.45 -0.58
N LYS A 65 -8.65 -4.43 -1.15
CA LYS A 65 -9.43 -4.24 -2.38
C LYS A 65 -10.52 -3.18 -2.21
N LYS A 66 -11.18 -3.17 -1.04
CA LYS A 66 -12.17 -2.13 -0.70
C LYS A 66 -11.50 -0.75 -0.67
N ALA A 67 -10.35 -0.61 -0.03
CA ALA A 67 -9.62 0.65 0.04
C ALA A 67 -9.17 1.14 -1.35
N GLU A 68 -8.69 0.24 -2.21
CA GLU A 68 -8.34 0.56 -3.61
C GLU A 68 -9.55 1.04 -4.40
N GLN A 69 -10.69 0.35 -4.27
CA GLN A 69 -11.93 0.71 -4.94
C GLN A 69 -12.45 2.07 -4.46
N VAL A 70 -12.39 2.35 -3.16
CA VAL A 70 -12.75 3.65 -2.58
C VAL A 70 -11.86 4.74 -3.14
N ARG A 71 -10.53 4.58 -3.11
CA ARG A 71 -9.59 5.56 -3.69
C ARG A 71 -9.90 5.84 -5.16
N ARG A 72 -10.12 4.79 -5.95
CA ARG A 72 -10.46 4.92 -7.37
C ARG A 72 -11.74 5.73 -7.56
N THR A 73 -12.78 5.39 -6.80
CA THR A 73 -14.08 6.08 -6.84
C THR A 73 -13.94 7.56 -6.48
N ILE A 74 -13.15 7.89 -5.45
CA ILE A 74 -12.84 9.28 -5.06
C ILE A 74 -12.23 10.05 -6.22
N LEU A 75 -11.24 9.47 -6.90
CA LEU A 75 -10.55 10.13 -8.02
C LEU A 75 -11.46 10.28 -9.25
N ASP A 76 -12.23 9.25 -9.58
CA ASP A 76 -13.19 9.30 -10.70
C ASP A 76 -14.26 10.38 -10.44
N GLU A 77 -14.84 10.42 -9.24
CA GLU A 77 -15.80 11.47 -8.85
C GLU A 77 -15.16 12.87 -8.84
N ALA A 78 -13.91 13.00 -8.38
CA ALA A 78 -13.22 14.28 -8.36
C ALA A 78 -13.00 14.83 -9.78
N VAL A 79 -12.54 13.97 -10.71
CA VAL A 79 -12.34 14.36 -12.12
C VAL A 79 -13.65 14.78 -12.75
N GLU A 80 -14.71 13.99 -12.56
CA GLU A 80 -16.01 14.27 -13.15
C GLU A 80 -16.60 15.58 -12.61
N ALA A 81 -16.60 15.78 -11.29
CA ALA A 81 -17.09 17.01 -10.66
C ALA A 81 -16.28 18.25 -11.09
N LEU A 82 -14.96 18.13 -11.25
CA LEU A 82 -14.13 19.22 -11.75
C LEU A 82 -14.38 19.51 -13.23
N ARG A 83 -14.57 18.46 -14.04
CA ARG A 83 -14.87 18.59 -15.48
C ARG A 83 -16.18 19.33 -15.72
N GLU A 84 -17.22 19.03 -14.94
CA GLU A 84 -18.51 19.73 -14.99
C GLU A 84 -18.36 21.23 -14.67
N ARG A 85 -17.40 21.59 -13.82
CA ARG A 85 -17.05 22.98 -13.46
C ARG A 85 -16.07 23.62 -14.46
N GLY A 86 -15.76 22.95 -15.57
CA GLY A 86 -14.85 23.42 -16.61
C GLY A 86 -13.36 23.32 -16.25
N ILE A 87 -13.03 22.60 -15.16
CA ILE A 87 -11.67 22.41 -14.67
C ILE A 87 -11.16 21.04 -15.13
N LYS A 88 -10.19 21.03 -16.04
CA LYS A 88 -9.65 19.80 -16.62
C LYS A 88 -8.40 19.36 -15.86
N VAL A 89 -8.53 18.29 -15.09
CA VAL A 89 -7.45 17.61 -14.36
C VAL A 89 -7.24 16.21 -14.95
N GLU A 90 -6.09 15.62 -14.68
CA GLU A 90 -5.73 14.28 -15.18
C GLU A 90 -5.56 13.30 -14.02
N VAL A 91 -5.89 12.03 -14.23
CA VAL A 91 -5.59 10.96 -13.27
C VAL A 91 -4.48 10.09 -13.83
N SER A 92 -3.48 9.81 -13.02
CA SER A 92 -2.30 9.03 -13.40
C SER A 92 -1.95 7.97 -12.35
N GLU A 93 -0.92 7.18 -12.64
CA GLU A 93 -0.38 6.16 -11.76
C GLU A 93 -1.44 5.19 -11.21
N ASN A 94 -2.21 4.54 -12.09
CA ASN A 94 -3.25 3.57 -11.73
C ASN A 94 -4.30 4.11 -10.75
N HIS A 95 -4.79 5.34 -10.98
CA HIS A 95 -5.76 6.00 -10.10
C HIS A 95 -5.22 6.14 -8.67
N THR A 96 -4.01 6.68 -8.56
CA THR A 96 -3.44 7.10 -7.26
C THR A 96 -3.12 8.59 -7.21
N VAL A 97 -2.99 9.26 -8.36
CA VAL A 97 -2.61 10.66 -8.45
C VAL A 97 -3.64 11.43 -9.26
N LEU A 98 -4.09 12.57 -8.73
CA LEU A 98 -4.82 13.61 -9.44
C LEU A 98 -3.85 14.74 -9.79
N SER A 99 -3.54 14.92 -11.07
CA SER A 99 -2.63 15.95 -11.55
C SER A 99 -3.38 17.24 -11.91
N ILE A 100 -2.90 18.35 -11.37
CA ILE A 100 -3.40 19.71 -11.62
C ILE A 100 -2.34 20.45 -12.45
N PRO A 101 -2.60 20.64 -13.76
CA PRO A 101 -1.69 21.36 -14.65
C PRO A 101 -1.45 22.81 -14.20
N ASN A 102 -0.29 23.37 -14.57
CA ASN A 102 0.07 24.75 -14.26
C ASN A 102 -1.02 25.75 -14.65
N ASP A 103 -1.66 25.54 -15.80
CA ASP A 103 -2.63 26.48 -16.38
C ASP A 103 -3.92 26.63 -15.54
N LEU A 104 -4.12 25.77 -14.53
CA LEU A 104 -5.19 25.89 -13.55
C LEU A 104 -4.81 26.71 -12.32
N LEU A 105 -3.52 26.76 -11.97
CA LEU A 105 -3.01 27.40 -10.75
C LEU A 105 -2.17 28.66 -11.02
N GLY A 106 -1.63 28.81 -12.23
CA GLY A 106 -0.95 30.00 -12.70
C GLY A 106 0.39 30.28 -12.02
N PHE A 107 1.20 29.25 -11.77
CA PHE A 107 2.57 29.50 -11.29
C PHE A 107 3.46 29.95 -12.44
N ASP A 108 3.87 31.21 -12.38
CA ASP A 108 4.86 31.74 -13.31
C ASP A 108 6.25 31.13 -13.07
N THR A 109 7.14 31.32 -14.04
CA THR A 109 8.54 30.86 -13.95
C THR A 109 9.20 31.43 -12.70
N GLY A 110 9.69 30.54 -11.82
CA GLY A 110 10.33 30.95 -10.56
C GLY A 110 9.37 31.43 -9.46
N ALA A 111 8.07 31.51 -9.73
CA ALA A 111 7.07 31.94 -8.77
C ALA A 111 6.39 30.75 -8.07
N TYR A 112 6.02 30.95 -6.80
CA TYR A 112 5.31 29.97 -5.99
C TYR A 112 3.94 30.44 -5.49
N ASP A 113 3.59 31.70 -5.70
CA ASP A 113 2.29 32.24 -5.31
C ASP A 113 1.23 31.99 -6.38
N ILE A 114 0.00 31.76 -5.93
CA ILE A 114 -1.17 31.59 -6.80
C ILE A 114 -1.73 32.98 -7.12
N HIS A 115 -1.60 33.38 -8.38
CA HIS A 115 -2.15 34.64 -8.87
C HIS A 115 -3.66 34.72 -8.66
N ALA A 116 -4.16 35.92 -8.37
CA ALA A 116 -5.59 36.19 -8.10
C ALA A 116 -6.53 35.62 -9.20
N ALA A 117 -6.10 35.65 -10.46
CA ALA A 117 -6.86 35.11 -11.59
C ALA A 117 -7.15 33.60 -11.49
N TYR A 118 -6.34 32.85 -10.75
CA TYR A 118 -6.45 31.39 -10.59
C TYR A 118 -7.00 30.97 -9.23
N GLN A 119 -7.10 31.89 -8.26
CA GLN A 119 -7.58 31.60 -6.91
C GLN A 119 -9.00 31.02 -6.90
N ALA A 120 -9.90 31.49 -7.77
CA ALA A 120 -11.25 30.93 -7.89
C ALA A 120 -11.21 29.44 -8.32
N ARG A 121 -10.35 29.07 -9.25
CA ARG A 121 -10.18 27.66 -9.68
C ARG A 121 -9.53 26.83 -8.59
N ALA A 122 -8.49 27.35 -7.95
CA ALA A 122 -7.84 26.68 -6.83
C ALA A 122 -8.84 26.42 -5.69
N LEU A 123 -9.70 27.39 -5.38
CA LEU A 123 -10.75 27.23 -4.36
C LEU A 123 -11.72 26.12 -4.73
N GLU A 124 -12.18 26.11 -5.99
CA GLU A 124 -13.12 25.10 -6.47
C GLU A 124 -12.52 23.68 -6.42
N ILE A 125 -11.23 23.54 -6.75
CA ILE A 125 -10.49 22.29 -6.59
C ILE A 125 -10.49 21.82 -5.13
N GLY A 126 -10.17 22.71 -4.19
CA GLY A 126 -10.18 22.39 -2.76
C GLY A 126 -11.55 21.94 -2.26
N LYS A 127 -12.62 22.58 -2.74
CA LYS A 127 -14.01 22.21 -2.42
C LYS A 127 -14.38 20.83 -2.94
N VAL A 128 -14.10 20.53 -4.21
CA VAL A 128 -14.38 19.19 -4.78
C VAL A 128 -13.62 18.13 -4.00
N ILE A 129 -12.33 18.35 -3.72
CA ILE A 129 -11.51 17.41 -2.96
C ILE A 129 -12.12 17.16 -1.57
N ASN A 130 -12.53 18.21 -0.85
CA ASN A 130 -13.20 18.04 0.43
C ASN A 130 -14.50 17.23 0.29
N GLU A 131 -15.33 17.56 -0.70
CA GLU A 131 -16.63 16.96 -0.96
C GLU A 131 -16.51 15.45 -1.21
N VAL A 132 -15.66 15.04 -2.17
CA VAL A 132 -15.52 13.64 -2.58
C VAL A 132 -14.86 12.76 -1.51
N ILE A 133 -13.96 13.34 -0.70
CA ILE A 133 -13.31 12.64 0.42
C ILE A 133 -14.24 12.53 1.63
N SER A 134 -15.03 13.56 1.92
CA SER A 134 -15.88 13.63 3.13
C SER A 134 -17.18 12.81 3.03
N ARG A 135 -17.47 12.21 1.88
CA ARG A 135 -18.64 11.34 1.71
C ARG A 135 -18.44 10.05 2.50
N GLU A 136 -19.47 9.65 3.25
CA GLU A 136 -19.54 8.35 3.95
C GLU A 136 -18.33 8.12 4.88
N ASP A 137 -17.77 6.91 4.87
CA ASP A 137 -16.60 6.47 5.66
C ASP A 137 -15.30 6.47 4.84
N ARG A 138 -15.27 7.15 3.69
CA ARG A 138 -14.17 7.10 2.73
C ARG A 138 -12.80 7.46 3.31
N VAL A 139 -12.78 8.40 4.25
CA VAL A 139 -11.55 8.84 4.95
C VAL A 139 -10.88 7.69 5.70
N GLU A 140 -11.63 6.69 6.16
CA GLU A 140 -11.07 5.55 6.90
C GLU A 140 -10.17 4.64 6.05
N PHE A 141 -10.36 4.67 4.73
CA PHE A 141 -9.59 3.86 3.77
C PHE A 141 -8.31 4.54 3.29
N LEU A 142 -8.17 5.84 3.57
CA LEU A 142 -7.02 6.63 3.18
C LEU A 142 -5.99 6.68 4.30
N ASP A 143 -4.71 6.65 3.93
CA ASP A 143 -3.60 6.82 4.85
C ASP A 143 -3.15 8.28 4.89
N THR A 144 -2.61 8.77 3.77
CA THR A 144 -2.14 10.15 3.61
C THR A 144 -2.45 10.65 2.18
N ILE A 145 -2.80 11.92 2.05
CA ILE A 145 -2.92 12.62 0.78
C ILE A 145 -1.78 13.63 0.67
N PHE A 146 -0.89 13.44 -0.30
CA PHE A 146 0.24 14.34 -0.54
C PHE A 146 -0.11 15.38 -1.59
N ILE A 147 0.13 16.65 -1.28
CA ILE A 147 0.15 17.75 -2.23
C ILE A 147 1.61 17.88 -2.69
N GLU A 148 1.88 17.39 -3.90
CA GLU A 148 3.21 17.20 -4.47
C GLU A 148 3.50 18.30 -5.49
N GLY A 149 4.49 19.15 -5.21
CA GLY A 149 4.95 20.15 -6.15
C GLY A 149 5.98 19.60 -7.13
N HIS A 150 5.87 20.03 -8.40
CA HIS A 150 6.81 19.69 -9.46
C HIS A 150 7.24 20.92 -10.26
N THR A 151 8.45 20.88 -10.81
CA THR A 151 9.00 21.92 -11.70
C THR A 151 9.40 21.33 -13.05
N ASP A 152 9.60 22.21 -14.04
CA ASP A 152 10.31 21.84 -15.26
C ASP A 152 11.82 21.65 -14.99
N ASN A 153 12.55 21.15 -15.98
CA ASN A 153 13.98 20.85 -15.87
C ASN A 153 14.89 22.08 -16.04
N ARG A 154 14.34 23.29 -16.20
CA ARG A 154 15.19 24.49 -16.29
C ARG A 154 15.82 24.74 -14.93
N PRO A 155 17.15 24.87 -14.84
CA PRO A 155 17.82 25.00 -13.56
C PRO A 155 17.48 26.36 -12.93
N LEU A 156 16.81 26.33 -11.79
CA LEU A 156 16.61 27.50 -10.95
C LEU A 156 17.77 27.63 -9.95
N GLN A 157 18.64 28.62 -10.17
CA GLN A 157 19.72 28.90 -9.22
C GLN A 157 19.22 29.77 -8.07
N GLY A 158 19.67 29.46 -6.85
CA GLY A 158 19.59 30.39 -5.72
C GLY A 158 18.25 30.53 -5.01
N PHE A 159 17.15 29.90 -5.44
CA PHE A 159 15.87 29.94 -4.71
C PHE A 159 16.03 29.37 -3.30
N MET A 160 16.22 30.27 -2.33
CA MET A 160 16.60 29.98 -0.93
C MET A 160 17.72 28.93 -0.79
N GLY A 161 18.66 28.89 -1.75
CA GLY A 161 19.73 27.89 -1.78
C GLY A 161 19.28 26.43 -2.04
N LYS A 162 18.04 26.20 -2.47
CA LYS A 162 17.45 24.87 -2.75
C LYS A 162 17.00 24.69 -4.20
N GLY A 163 16.98 25.75 -5.01
CA GLY A 163 16.60 25.69 -6.43
C GLY A 163 15.20 25.09 -6.63
N ASN A 164 15.07 24.18 -7.59
CA ASN A 164 13.80 23.54 -7.95
C ASN A 164 13.15 22.73 -6.81
N TRP A 165 13.95 22.10 -5.94
CA TRP A 165 13.44 21.44 -4.73
C TRP A 165 12.74 22.41 -3.80
N GLY A 166 13.34 23.60 -3.61
CA GLY A 166 12.70 24.67 -2.86
C GLY A 166 11.43 25.14 -3.56
N LEU A 167 11.51 25.51 -4.84
CA LEU A 167 10.38 26.07 -5.58
C LEU A 167 9.16 25.15 -5.59
N SER A 168 9.36 23.86 -5.90
CA SER A 168 8.28 22.86 -5.89
C SER A 168 7.62 22.74 -4.52
N THR A 169 8.41 22.66 -3.46
CA THR A 169 7.91 22.59 -2.08
C THR A 169 7.09 23.83 -1.74
N PHE A 170 7.58 25.03 -2.06
CA PHE A 170 6.88 26.28 -1.79
C PHE A 170 5.57 26.41 -2.57
N ARG A 171 5.50 25.95 -3.83
CA ARG A 171 4.25 25.92 -4.60
C ARG A 171 3.18 25.08 -3.93
N ALA A 172 3.55 23.89 -3.47
CA ALA A 172 2.65 22.99 -2.77
C ALA A 172 2.21 23.58 -1.40
N ILE A 173 3.12 24.24 -0.68
CA ILE A 173 2.81 24.98 0.56
C ILE A 173 1.83 26.12 0.28
N SER A 174 2.05 26.92 -0.78
CA SER A 174 1.18 28.05 -1.11
C SER A 174 -0.23 27.60 -1.46
N LEU A 175 -0.39 26.49 -2.18
CA LEU A 175 -1.72 25.92 -2.42
C LEU A 175 -2.39 25.46 -1.13
N TRP A 176 -1.66 24.76 -0.26
CA TRP A 176 -2.16 24.34 1.04
C TRP A 176 -2.59 25.51 1.93
N GLN A 177 -1.77 26.56 2.02
CA GLN A 177 -2.07 27.77 2.78
C GLN A 177 -3.25 28.55 2.18
N PHE A 178 -3.32 28.62 0.86
CA PHE A 178 -4.46 29.20 0.17
C PHE A 178 -5.75 28.47 0.53
N TRP A 179 -5.78 27.13 0.45
CA TRP A 179 -6.94 26.34 0.90
C TRP A 179 -7.27 26.56 2.37
N GLY A 180 -6.26 26.63 3.24
CA GLY A 180 -6.45 26.88 4.67
C GLY A 180 -7.09 28.22 5.00
N SER A 181 -6.92 29.23 4.15
CA SER A 181 -7.50 30.57 4.33
C SER A 181 -8.79 30.82 3.51
N ALA A 182 -8.94 30.16 2.36
CA ALA A 182 -10.03 30.42 1.43
C ALA A 182 -11.24 29.46 1.57
N LEU A 183 -11.03 28.23 2.06
CA LEU A 183 -12.14 27.29 2.28
C LEU A 183 -12.93 27.66 3.54
N SER A 184 -14.24 27.43 3.50
CA SER A 184 -15.07 27.60 4.69
C SER A 184 -14.70 26.57 5.77
N PRO A 185 -15.00 26.81 7.06
CA PRO A 185 -14.62 25.90 8.15
C PRO A 185 -15.03 24.44 7.92
N ASP A 186 -16.21 24.20 7.35
CA ASP A 186 -16.72 22.85 7.06
C ASP A 186 -16.06 22.22 5.82
N GLU A 187 -15.42 23.02 4.97
CA GLU A 187 -14.68 22.56 3.79
C GLU A 187 -13.16 22.46 4.05
N GLN A 188 -12.66 22.91 5.21
CA GLN A 188 -11.23 22.92 5.51
C GLN A 188 -10.63 21.51 5.47
N LEU A 189 -9.67 21.30 4.57
CA LEU A 189 -8.98 20.01 4.42
C LEU A 189 -8.18 19.62 5.67
N ALA A 190 -7.70 20.59 6.45
CA ALA A 190 -6.96 20.36 7.70
C ALA A 190 -7.79 19.69 8.81
N ARG A 191 -9.13 19.71 8.72
CA ARG A 191 -10.01 19.02 9.66
C ARG A 191 -10.03 17.51 9.45
N LEU A 192 -9.69 17.06 8.24
CA LEU A 192 -9.76 15.65 7.85
C LEU A 192 -8.62 14.89 8.51
N LYS A 193 -8.98 13.80 9.19
CA LYS A 193 -8.05 12.90 9.86
C LYS A 193 -8.30 11.48 9.39
N ASN A 194 -7.22 10.74 9.14
CA ASN A 194 -7.33 9.33 8.79
C ASN A 194 -7.84 8.49 9.98
N LYS A 195 -8.00 7.18 9.75
CA LYS A 195 -8.50 6.23 10.77
C LYS A 195 -7.68 6.22 12.07
N ASP A 196 -6.38 6.53 12.01
CA ASP A 196 -5.50 6.61 13.19
C ASP A 196 -5.54 7.98 13.88
N GLY A 197 -6.39 8.89 13.44
CA GLY A 197 -6.52 10.24 14.01
C GLY A 197 -5.40 11.21 13.60
N LYS A 198 -4.57 10.84 12.62
CA LYS A 198 -3.51 11.72 12.08
C LYS A 198 -4.09 12.65 11.00
N PRO A 199 -3.55 13.87 10.82
CA PRO A 199 -3.96 14.75 9.72
C PRO A 199 -3.85 14.02 8.37
N LEU A 200 -4.89 14.11 7.55
CA LEU A 200 -4.95 13.38 6.29
C LEU A 200 -4.00 13.94 5.23
N PHE A 201 -3.74 15.25 5.24
CA PHE A 201 -2.95 15.92 4.21
C PHE A 201 -1.50 16.17 4.62
N SER A 202 -0.60 16.02 3.66
CA SER A 202 0.81 16.37 3.74
C SER A 202 1.25 17.15 2.50
N VAL A 203 2.35 17.89 2.60
CA VAL A 203 2.90 18.69 1.50
C VAL A 203 4.31 18.18 1.18
N SER A 204 4.64 18.10 -0.10
CA SER A 204 5.93 17.60 -0.58
C SER A 204 6.36 18.33 -1.85
N GLY A 205 7.67 18.38 -2.12
CA GLY A 205 8.22 18.92 -3.36
C GLY A 205 9.24 17.97 -3.95
N TYR A 206 9.18 17.75 -5.27
CA TYR A 206 10.04 16.80 -5.98
C TYR A 206 10.97 17.45 -7.01
N GLY A 207 10.92 18.78 -7.16
CA GLY A 207 11.63 19.50 -8.21
C GLY A 207 11.33 18.92 -9.59
N GLU A 208 12.37 18.80 -10.41
CA GLU A 208 12.35 18.25 -11.76
C GLU A 208 12.49 16.72 -11.82
N THR A 209 12.68 16.05 -10.68
CA THR A 209 13.14 14.64 -10.63
C THR A 209 12.07 13.61 -10.99
N ARG A 210 10.81 14.03 -11.08
CA ARG A 210 9.67 13.19 -11.49
C ARG A 210 8.92 13.84 -12.66
N PRO A 211 9.54 13.91 -13.85
CA PRO A 211 8.92 14.51 -15.01
C PRO A 211 7.82 13.59 -15.58
N VAL A 212 6.69 14.17 -16.00
CA VAL A 212 5.71 13.49 -16.86
C VAL A 212 6.28 13.33 -18.27
N LEU A 213 7.04 14.35 -18.73
CA LEU A 213 7.74 14.32 -20.00
C LEU A 213 9.23 14.53 -19.77
N VAL A 214 10.03 13.50 -20.07
CA VAL A 214 11.49 13.50 -19.84
C VAL A 214 12.18 14.54 -20.73
N ASP A 215 11.92 14.47 -22.03
CA ASP A 215 12.49 15.40 -23.02
C ASP A 215 11.64 16.67 -23.13
N GLN A 216 12.18 17.79 -22.65
CA GLN A 216 11.48 19.08 -22.62
C GLN A 216 12.19 20.07 -23.54
N GLN A 217 11.53 20.50 -24.60
CA GLN A 217 12.13 21.43 -25.58
C GLN A 217 11.31 22.70 -25.78
N THR A 218 10.00 22.62 -25.57
CA THR A 218 9.05 23.72 -25.80
C THR A 218 8.45 24.24 -24.49
N GLU A 219 7.87 25.45 -24.53
CA GLU A 219 7.19 26.00 -23.34
C GLU A 219 5.98 25.17 -22.91
N ASP A 220 5.31 24.51 -23.86
CA ASP A 220 4.22 23.58 -23.54
C ASP A 220 4.74 22.32 -22.82
N ASP A 221 5.93 21.81 -23.21
CA ASP A 221 6.59 20.70 -22.49
C ASP A 221 6.91 21.10 -21.04
N PHE A 222 7.47 22.30 -20.85
CA PHE A 222 7.80 22.80 -19.52
C PHE A 222 6.54 22.97 -18.66
N LYS A 223 5.45 23.51 -19.23
CA LYS A 223 4.16 23.67 -18.54
C LYS A 223 3.58 22.35 -18.04
N ARG A 224 3.73 21.26 -18.79
CA ARG A 224 3.26 19.93 -18.37
C ARG A 224 3.98 19.39 -17.15
N ASN A 225 5.25 19.76 -16.96
CA ASN A 225 6.02 19.34 -15.78
C ASN A 225 5.88 20.31 -14.59
N ARG A 226 5.53 21.58 -14.83
CA ARG A 226 5.07 22.49 -13.78
C ARG A 226 3.65 22.13 -13.36
N ARG A 227 3.50 21.34 -12.31
CA ARG A 227 2.18 20.86 -11.87
C ARG A 227 2.15 20.65 -10.37
N ILE A 228 0.93 20.52 -9.85
CA ILE A 228 0.71 19.97 -8.52
C ILE A 228 0.03 18.63 -8.69
N ASP A 229 0.64 17.58 -8.15
CA ASP A 229 0.05 16.25 -8.09
C ASP A 229 -0.54 16.03 -6.70
N ILE A 230 -1.76 15.51 -6.63
CA ILE A 230 -2.41 15.14 -5.38
C ILE A 230 -2.44 13.62 -5.31
N ARG A 231 -1.56 13.05 -4.50
CA ARG A 231 -1.38 11.61 -4.37
C ARG A 231 -2.16 11.07 -3.20
N PHE A 232 -3.00 10.07 -3.46
CA PHE A 232 -3.82 9.40 -2.46
C PHE A 232 -3.20 8.05 -2.11
N THR A 233 -2.72 7.90 -0.87
CA THR A 233 -2.29 6.60 -0.34
C THR A 233 -3.43 5.95 0.43
N ILE A 234 -3.54 4.63 0.31
CA ILE A 234 -4.51 3.84 1.07
C ILE A 234 -3.86 3.28 2.32
N ARG A 235 -4.67 3.07 3.35
CA ARG A 235 -4.23 2.34 4.54
C ARG A 235 -3.82 0.94 4.13
N ARG A 236 -2.58 0.57 4.48
CA ARG A 236 -2.12 -0.81 4.36
C ARG A 236 -2.34 -1.54 5.69
N PRO A 237 -2.74 -2.82 5.66
CA PRO A 237 -2.67 -3.66 6.85
C PRO A 237 -1.23 -3.68 7.40
N ASP A 238 -1.08 -3.70 8.72
CA ASP A 238 0.21 -3.67 9.43
C ASP A 238 0.92 -5.06 9.42
N SER A 239 0.34 -6.07 8.77
CA SER A 239 0.83 -7.44 8.89
C SER A 239 2.11 -7.65 8.05
N ALA A 240 3.07 -8.39 8.62
CA ALA A 240 4.26 -8.87 7.89
C ALA A 240 3.91 -9.76 6.67
N GLN A 241 2.67 -10.22 6.57
CA GLN A 241 2.17 -11.00 5.44
C GLN A 241 1.81 -10.12 4.24
N TYR A 242 1.46 -8.84 4.43
CA TYR A 242 1.31 -7.89 3.33
C TYR A 242 2.60 -7.78 2.49
N GLU A 243 3.77 -7.88 3.12
CA GLU A 243 5.05 -7.89 2.39
C GLU A 243 5.19 -9.14 1.51
N GLN A 244 4.76 -10.31 2.01
CA GLN A 244 4.73 -11.56 1.23
C GLN A 244 3.68 -11.53 0.09
N VAL A 245 2.57 -10.79 0.28
CA VAL A 245 1.59 -10.51 -0.77
C VAL A 245 2.19 -9.63 -1.85
N ARG A 246 2.89 -8.56 -1.45
CA ARG A 246 3.55 -7.65 -2.38
C ARG A 246 4.55 -8.40 -3.24
N GLU A 247 5.42 -9.21 -2.63
CA GLU A 247 6.41 -10.02 -3.35
C GLU A 247 5.76 -10.96 -4.36
N ARG A 248 4.72 -11.71 -3.97
CA ARG A 248 4.02 -12.62 -4.89
C ARG A 248 3.22 -11.92 -5.98
N LEU A 249 2.64 -10.75 -5.70
CA LEU A 249 1.94 -9.95 -6.73
C LEU A 249 2.91 -9.29 -7.70
N GLU A 250 4.12 -8.96 -7.26
CA GLU A 250 5.20 -8.45 -8.12
C GLU A 250 5.81 -9.55 -9.00
N GLU A 251 5.92 -10.78 -8.49
CA GLU A 251 6.39 -11.96 -9.26
C GLU A 251 5.40 -12.41 -10.36
N VAL A 252 4.11 -12.10 -10.23
CA VAL A 252 3.06 -12.47 -11.19
C VAL A 252 2.89 -11.42 -12.30
N LYS A 253 3.65 -10.31 -12.28
CA LYS A 253 3.66 -9.38 -13.41
C LYS A 253 4.47 -9.98 -14.59
N PRO A 254 3.87 -10.11 -15.78
CA PRO A 254 4.54 -10.64 -16.97
C PRO A 254 5.64 -9.72 -17.50
#